data_AF-A0A642V2G8-F1
#
_entry.id   AF-A0A642V2G8-F1
#
_cell.length_a   1.000
_cell.length_b   1.000
_cell.length_c   1.000
_cell.angle_alpha   90.00
_cell.angle_beta   90.00
_cell.angle_gamma   90.00
#
_symmetry.space_group_name_H-M   'P 1'
#
loop_
_entity.id
_entity.type
_entity.pdbx_description
1 polymer ?
#
loop_
_entity_poly.entity_id
_entity_poly.type
_entity_poly.pdbx_seq_one_letter_code
_entity_poly.pdbx_strand_id
1 'polypeptide(L)'
;MYHYCTHTARTLILISPYVEDFFLVDYLEKGFKHRFLLDTIYLLTAAHLNHLHPCSEYNQYVAHFSTLAIRGQRAELGQLAETHDPERMEAVAMASSLLSIFSLTCDLDTPFSGLSSSMMSLFKGMSQVFAQLWPYRQDTRFKFLDHHIEMYEKTLPLGEEYIPDIERVFELQKTNTNTYKHAIKRLASLTYVFMNDSQRSYRSFHLSSWIISLSPEFRQLTDDLDPCALVLLARYFYMISTDQSWFMGNYAYKHFLRVYEKIPPLWRPYIHLQSSES
;
A
#
# COMPACT_ATOMS: atom_id res chain seq x y z
N MET A 1 -17.34 -16.24 -0.28
CA MET A 1 -17.28 -16.06 -1.74
C MET A 1 -18.37 -15.13 -2.27
N TYR A 2 -19.64 -15.39 -1.99
CA TYR A 2 -20.76 -14.52 -2.42
C TYR A 2 -20.52 -13.04 -2.09
N HIS A 3 -20.15 -12.71 -0.84
CA HIS A 3 -19.85 -11.33 -0.44
C HIS A 3 -18.69 -10.69 -1.21
N TYR A 4 -17.67 -11.48 -1.60
CA TYR A 4 -16.57 -10.98 -2.42
C TYR A 4 -17.08 -10.49 -3.77
N CYS A 5 -17.81 -11.36 -4.48
CA CYS A 5 -18.30 -11.10 -5.84
C CYS A 5 -19.30 -9.95 -5.88
N THR A 6 -20.09 -9.79 -4.82
CA THR A 6 -21.19 -8.80 -4.78
C THR A 6 -20.79 -7.48 -4.15
N HIS A 7 -19.81 -7.46 -3.24
CA HIS A 7 -19.45 -6.29 -2.46
C HIS A 7 -17.94 -6.03 -2.46
N THR A 8 -17.11 -6.94 -1.93
CA THR A 8 -15.68 -6.65 -1.72
C THR A 8 -14.96 -6.29 -3.02
N ALA A 9 -15.09 -7.08 -4.09
CA ALA A 9 -14.43 -6.81 -5.36
C ALA A 9 -14.85 -5.44 -5.93
N ARG A 10 -16.15 -5.09 -5.82
CA ARG A 10 -16.65 -3.78 -6.27
C ARG A 10 -15.96 -2.62 -5.57
N THR A 11 -15.68 -2.73 -4.27
CA THR A 11 -14.94 -1.69 -3.54
C THR A 11 -13.50 -1.52 -4.04
N LEU A 12 -12.87 -2.58 -4.55
CA LEU A 12 -11.52 -2.53 -5.14
C LEU A 12 -11.56 -1.90 -6.54
N ILE A 13 -12.60 -2.18 -7.31
CA ILE A 13 -12.80 -1.66 -8.68
C ILE A 13 -13.12 -0.18 -8.70
N LEU A 14 -13.83 0.34 -7.69
CA LEU A 14 -14.12 1.78 -7.57
C LEU A 14 -12.85 2.65 -7.59
N ILE A 15 -11.71 2.07 -7.22
CA ILE A 15 -10.44 2.76 -7.12
C ILE A 15 -9.67 2.73 -8.45
N SER A 16 -9.96 1.75 -9.31
CA SER A 16 -9.48 1.69 -10.69
C SER A 16 -10.48 0.90 -11.55
N PRO A 17 -11.30 1.55 -12.39
CA PRO A 17 -12.31 0.85 -13.18
C PRO A 17 -11.70 -0.08 -14.24
N TYR A 18 -10.42 0.12 -14.60
CA TYR A 18 -9.71 -0.68 -15.61
C TYR A 18 -9.37 -2.11 -15.16
N VAL A 19 -9.64 -2.46 -13.90
CA VAL A 19 -9.31 -3.77 -13.32
C VAL A 19 -10.56 -4.55 -12.90
N GLU A 20 -11.70 -4.25 -13.50
CA GLU A 20 -12.97 -4.95 -13.23
C GLU A 20 -12.85 -6.47 -13.45
N ASP A 21 -12.52 -6.88 -14.68
CA ASP A 21 -12.34 -8.29 -15.03
C ASP A 21 -11.26 -8.95 -14.18
N PHE A 22 -10.21 -8.18 -13.85
CA PHE A 22 -9.13 -8.66 -13.02
C PHE A 22 -9.67 -9.14 -11.66
N PHE A 23 -10.37 -8.28 -10.92
CA PHE A 23 -10.88 -8.62 -9.58
C PHE A 23 -12.10 -9.55 -9.58
N LEU A 24 -12.99 -9.47 -10.57
CA LEU A 24 -14.22 -10.26 -10.62
C LEU A 24 -14.05 -11.63 -11.30
N VAL A 25 -13.10 -11.78 -12.21
CA VAL A 25 -12.90 -13.01 -12.99
C VAL A 25 -11.54 -13.62 -12.67
N ASP A 26 -10.44 -12.91 -12.98
CA ASP A 26 -9.10 -13.51 -12.94
C ASP A 26 -8.69 -13.96 -11.53
N TYR A 27 -8.95 -13.15 -10.49
CA TYR A 27 -8.69 -13.54 -9.10
C TYR A 27 -9.45 -14.80 -8.69
N LEU A 28 -10.70 -14.95 -9.14
CA LEU A 28 -11.53 -16.09 -8.78
C LEU A 28 -11.05 -17.36 -9.48
N GLU A 29 -10.86 -17.29 -10.80
CA GLU A 29 -10.36 -18.42 -11.59
C GLU A 29 -9.01 -18.92 -11.07
N LYS A 30 -8.06 -18.00 -10.84
CA LYS A 30 -6.77 -18.32 -10.23
C LYS A 30 -6.91 -18.80 -8.79
N GLY A 31 -7.80 -18.20 -8.01
CA GLY A 31 -8.06 -18.63 -6.63
C GLY A 31 -8.50 -20.09 -6.55
N PHE A 32 -9.42 -20.53 -7.42
CA PHE A 32 -9.85 -21.93 -7.44
C PHE A 32 -8.75 -22.91 -7.87
N LYS A 33 -7.75 -22.46 -8.63
CA LYS A 33 -6.55 -23.24 -8.97
C LYS A 33 -5.50 -23.24 -7.84
N HIS A 34 -5.36 -22.12 -7.14
CA HIS A 34 -4.31 -21.88 -6.16
C HIS A 34 -4.90 -21.60 -4.78
N ARG A 35 -4.88 -22.62 -3.91
CA ARG A 35 -5.57 -22.57 -2.62
C ARG A 35 -5.18 -21.37 -1.74
N PHE A 36 -3.90 -21.00 -1.71
CA PHE A 36 -3.42 -19.85 -0.93
C PHE A 36 -4.03 -18.52 -1.39
N LEU A 37 -4.25 -18.36 -2.70
CA LEU A 37 -4.89 -17.17 -3.25
C LEU A 37 -6.38 -17.15 -2.88
N LEU A 38 -7.06 -18.30 -2.93
CA LEU A 38 -8.44 -18.41 -2.44
C LEU A 38 -8.57 -18.06 -0.95
N ASP A 39 -7.66 -18.56 -0.12
CA ASP A 39 -7.62 -18.21 1.31
C ASP A 39 -7.34 -16.70 1.50
N THR A 40 -6.54 -16.08 0.63
CA THR A 40 -6.30 -14.63 0.65
C THR A 40 -7.54 -13.82 0.24
N ILE A 41 -8.29 -14.29 -0.76
CA ILE A 41 -9.58 -13.71 -1.14
C ILE A 41 -10.56 -13.78 0.03
N TYR A 42 -10.62 -14.91 0.73
CA TYR A 42 -11.45 -15.06 1.92
C TYR A 42 -11.00 -14.19 3.09
N LEU A 43 -9.70 -14.02 3.30
CA LEU A 43 -9.16 -13.10 4.28
C LEU A 43 -9.66 -11.67 4.04
N LEU A 44 -9.48 -11.15 2.83
CA LEU A 44 -9.89 -9.79 2.53
C LEU A 44 -11.42 -9.62 2.62
N THR A 45 -12.16 -10.65 2.20
CA THR A 45 -13.63 -10.68 2.33
C THR A 45 -14.07 -10.64 3.79
N ALA A 46 -13.43 -11.44 4.66
CA ALA A 46 -13.70 -11.47 6.08
C ALA A 46 -13.36 -10.13 6.75
N ALA A 47 -12.26 -9.50 6.35
CA ALA A 47 -11.88 -8.17 6.82
C ALA A 47 -12.93 -7.11 6.43
N HIS A 48 -13.42 -7.15 5.19
CA HIS A 48 -14.49 -6.25 4.74
C HIS A 48 -15.80 -6.48 5.51
N LEU A 49 -16.20 -7.73 5.73
CA LEU A 49 -17.37 -8.06 6.55
C LEU A 49 -17.23 -7.56 7.98
N ASN A 50 -16.05 -7.75 8.59
CA ASN A 50 -15.77 -7.30 9.94
C ASN A 50 -15.74 -5.77 10.04
N HIS A 51 -15.32 -5.07 8.98
CA HIS A 51 -15.40 -3.61 8.90
C HIS A 51 -16.85 -3.12 8.90
N LEU A 52 -17.72 -3.75 8.09
CA LEU A 52 -19.13 -3.37 7.97
C LEU A 52 -19.95 -3.75 9.21
N HIS A 53 -19.67 -4.94 9.77
CA HIS A 53 -20.41 -5.52 10.88
C HIS A 53 -19.44 -6.18 11.87
N PRO A 54 -18.76 -5.41 12.73
CA PRO A 54 -17.81 -5.96 13.69
C PRO A 54 -18.45 -7.00 14.59
N CYS A 55 -17.97 -8.25 14.55
CA CYS A 55 -18.48 -9.32 15.40
C CYS A 55 -17.38 -10.37 15.69
N SER A 56 -17.60 -11.20 16.71
CA SER A 56 -16.62 -12.23 17.10
C SER A 56 -16.39 -13.25 15.98
N GLU A 57 -17.43 -13.60 15.22
CA GLU A 57 -17.35 -14.60 14.15
C GLU A 57 -16.46 -14.11 12.99
N TYR A 58 -16.66 -12.88 12.52
CA TYR A 58 -15.86 -12.33 11.42
C TYR A 58 -14.40 -12.10 11.83
N ASN A 59 -14.15 -11.69 13.09
CA ASN A 59 -12.80 -11.65 13.63
C ASN A 59 -12.12 -13.04 13.62
N GLN A 60 -12.85 -14.11 13.97
CA GLN A 60 -12.32 -15.48 13.87
C GLN A 60 -12.00 -15.87 12.43
N TYR A 61 -12.84 -15.48 11.45
CA TYR A 61 -12.54 -15.72 10.04
C TYR A 61 -11.29 -14.97 9.57
N VAL A 62 -11.13 -13.71 9.96
CA VAL A 62 -9.90 -12.93 9.69
C VAL A 62 -8.68 -13.65 10.26
N ALA A 63 -8.72 -14.08 11.53
CA ALA A 63 -7.62 -14.80 12.17
C ALA A 63 -7.30 -16.14 11.47
N HIS A 64 -8.34 -16.90 11.10
CA HIS A 64 -8.21 -18.18 10.40
C HIS A 64 -7.59 -18.02 9.01
N PHE A 65 -8.17 -17.18 8.17
CA PHE A 65 -7.72 -17.01 6.79
C PHE A 65 -6.39 -16.25 6.71
N SER A 66 -6.08 -15.35 7.65
CA SER A 66 -4.76 -14.72 7.72
C SER A 66 -3.65 -15.75 7.90
N THR A 67 -3.87 -16.73 8.81
CA THR A 67 -2.95 -17.83 9.06
C THR A 67 -2.76 -18.68 7.81
N LEU A 68 -3.85 -19.09 7.15
CA LEU A 68 -3.80 -19.92 5.95
C LEU A 68 -3.16 -19.21 4.76
N ALA A 69 -3.57 -17.97 4.49
CA ALA A 69 -3.05 -17.14 3.40
C ALA A 69 -1.54 -16.91 3.55
N ILE A 70 -1.07 -16.47 4.74
CA ILE A 70 0.36 -16.20 4.98
C ILE A 70 1.18 -17.50 4.89
N ARG A 71 0.68 -18.61 5.45
CA ARG A 71 1.38 -19.90 5.38
C ARG A 71 1.49 -20.39 3.93
N GLY A 72 0.39 -20.33 3.18
CA GLY A 72 0.35 -20.73 1.77
C GLY A 72 1.26 -19.87 0.92
N GLN A 73 1.18 -18.54 1.08
CA GLN A 73 2.04 -17.59 0.38
C GLN A 73 3.54 -17.87 0.60
N ARG A 74 3.94 -18.11 1.85
CA ARG A 74 5.35 -18.43 2.18
C ARG A 74 5.82 -19.73 1.54
N ALA A 75 4.97 -20.76 1.51
CA ALA A 75 5.29 -22.03 0.88
C ALA A 75 5.51 -21.88 -0.64
N GLU A 76 4.65 -21.09 -1.30
CA GLU A 76 4.76 -20.84 -2.74
C GLU A 76 5.96 -19.97 -3.10
N LEU A 77 6.28 -18.96 -2.28
CA LEU A 77 7.50 -18.14 -2.47
C LEU A 77 8.78 -19.00 -2.43
N GLY A 78 8.82 -20.03 -1.59
CA GLY A 78 9.95 -20.96 -1.55
C GLY A 78 10.09 -21.76 -2.85
N GLN A 79 8.96 -22.16 -3.46
CA GLN A 79 8.96 -22.94 -4.71
C GLN A 79 9.20 -22.09 -5.96
N LEU A 80 8.78 -20.82 -5.95
CA LEU A 80 8.99 -19.90 -7.08
C LEU A 80 10.46 -19.68 -7.42
N ALA A 81 11.34 -19.76 -6.41
CA ALA A 81 12.79 -19.68 -6.62
C ALA A 81 13.33 -20.82 -7.50
N GLU A 82 12.56 -21.91 -7.66
CA GLU A 82 13.01 -23.12 -8.36
C GLU A 82 12.35 -23.28 -9.74
N THR A 83 11.06 -22.94 -9.90
CA THR A 83 10.28 -23.37 -11.09
C THR A 83 10.10 -22.32 -12.18
N HIS A 84 10.32 -21.03 -11.91
CA HIS A 84 10.12 -19.92 -12.86
C HIS A 84 8.77 -19.95 -13.63
N ASP A 85 7.70 -20.45 -13.01
CA ASP A 85 6.39 -20.61 -13.65
C ASP A 85 5.57 -19.30 -13.60
N PRO A 86 5.27 -18.67 -14.76
CA PRO A 86 4.56 -17.39 -14.79
C PRO A 86 3.14 -17.45 -14.20
N GLU A 87 2.42 -18.57 -14.34
CA GLU A 87 1.06 -18.71 -13.78
C GLU A 87 1.10 -18.70 -12.25
N ARG A 88 2.08 -19.40 -11.66
CA ARG A 88 2.27 -19.40 -10.20
C ARG A 88 2.78 -18.06 -9.69
N MET A 89 3.72 -17.43 -10.41
CA MET A 89 4.21 -16.09 -10.06
C MET A 89 3.09 -15.07 -10.04
N GLU A 90 2.20 -15.14 -11.03
CA GLU A 90 1.01 -14.30 -11.10
C GLU A 90 0.07 -14.53 -9.90
N ALA A 91 -0.22 -15.79 -9.54
CA ALA A 91 -1.05 -16.09 -8.38
C ALA A 91 -0.43 -15.57 -7.06
N VAL A 92 0.89 -15.68 -6.90
CA VAL A 92 1.64 -15.14 -5.76
C VAL A 92 1.59 -13.60 -5.73
N ALA A 93 1.69 -12.94 -6.89
CA ALA A 93 1.55 -11.50 -6.99
C ALA A 93 0.13 -11.02 -6.66
N MET A 94 -0.90 -11.73 -7.14
CA MET A 94 -2.31 -11.50 -6.78
C MET A 94 -2.54 -11.65 -5.27
N ALA A 95 -2.01 -12.69 -4.64
CA ALA A 95 -2.14 -12.82 -3.19
C ALA A 95 -1.38 -11.73 -2.45
N SER A 96 -0.20 -11.31 -2.94
CA SER A 96 0.61 -10.24 -2.33
C SER A 96 -0.10 -8.89 -2.36
N SER A 97 -0.80 -8.56 -3.43
CA SER A 97 -1.56 -7.30 -3.54
C SER A 97 -2.75 -7.27 -2.55
N LEU A 98 -3.51 -8.36 -2.44
CA LEU A 98 -4.61 -8.47 -1.48
C LEU A 98 -4.11 -8.47 -0.03
N LEU A 99 -2.99 -9.14 0.26
CA LEU A 99 -2.35 -9.10 1.58
C LEU A 99 -1.86 -7.69 1.92
N SER A 100 -1.39 -6.94 0.93
CA SER A 100 -0.98 -5.55 1.12
C SER A 100 -2.19 -4.66 1.44
N ILE A 101 -3.33 -4.85 0.77
CA ILE A 101 -4.58 -4.17 1.11
C ILE A 101 -5.03 -4.56 2.52
N PHE A 102 -5.06 -5.85 2.83
CA PHE A 102 -5.42 -6.34 4.16
C PHE A 102 -4.53 -5.76 5.26
N SER A 103 -3.22 -5.60 4.99
CA SER A 103 -2.27 -5.02 5.93
C SER A 103 -2.65 -3.61 6.37
N LEU A 104 -3.28 -2.82 5.49
CA LEU A 104 -3.77 -1.48 5.81
C LEU A 104 -4.98 -1.51 6.75
N THR A 105 -5.69 -2.63 6.85
CA THR A 105 -6.85 -2.81 7.74
C THR A 105 -6.47 -3.34 9.12
N CYS A 106 -5.18 -3.66 9.33
CA CYS A 106 -4.73 -4.32 10.55
C CYS A 106 -4.69 -3.32 11.71
N ASP A 107 -5.72 -3.40 12.55
CA ASP A 107 -5.84 -2.60 13.76
C ASP A 107 -5.19 -3.31 14.95
N LEU A 108 -3.87 -3.49 14.88
CA LEU A 108 -3.12 -3.94 16.05
C LEU A 108 -2.83 -2.71 16.92
N ASP A 109 -3.28 -2.70 18.17
CA ASP A 109 -2.93 -1.71 19.22
C ASP A 109 -1.44 -1.76 19.62
N THR A 110 -0.58 -2.15 18.68
CA THR A 110 0.86 -2.16 18.82
C THR A 110 1.39 -0.75 18.55
N PRO A 111 2.21 -0.18 19.46
CA PRO A 111 2.92 1.06 19.21
C PRO A 111 3.77 0.96 17.94
N PHE A 112 3.95 2.09 17.24
CA PHE A 112 4.85 2.13 16.10
C PHE A 112 6.30 1.90 16.55
N SER A 113 6.95 0.91 15.93
CA SER A 113 8.33 0.49 16.21
C SER A 113 9.20 0.48 14.95
N GLY A 114 8.79 1.20 13.90
CA GLY A 114 9.44 1.20 12.60
C GLY A 114 8.64 0.49 11.50
N LEU A 115 9.05 0.73 10.26
CA LEU A 115 8.46 0.09 9.09
C LEU A 115 8.82 -1.39 8.99
N SER A 116 10.04 -1.78 9.34
CA SER A 116 10.52 -3.17 9.21
C SER A 116 9.85 -4.12 10.18
N SER A 117 9.48 -3.64 11.37
CA SER A 117 8.78 -4.40 12.41
C SER A 117 7.25 -4.35 12.26
N SER A 118 6.74 -3.49 11.39
CA SER A 118 5.30 -3.33 11.15
C SER A 118 4.77 -4.23 10.02
N MET A 119 3.44 -4.28 9.88
CA MET A 119 2.75 -4.92 8.76
C MET A 119 3.15 -4.34 7.38
N MET A 120 3.84 -3.20 7.32
CA MET A 120 4.40 -2.68 6.07
C MET A 120 5.59 -3.48 5.52
N SER A 121 6.13 -4.41 6.30
CA SER A 121 7.00 -5.47 5.78
C SER A 121 6.34 -6.28 4.65
N LEU A 122 5.00 -6.35 4.59
CA LEU A 122 4.27 -6.97 3.48
C LEU A 122 4.42 -6.19 2.16
N PHE A 123 4.47 -4.85 2.20
CA PHE A 123 4.75 -4.05 1.00
C PHE A 123 6.18 -4.27 0.48
N LYS A 124 7.15 -4.54 1.38
CA LYS A 124 8.51 -4.96 0.99
C LYS A 124 8.50 -6.34 0.33
N GLY A 125 7.79 -7.31 0.90
CA GLY A 125 7.62 -8.62 0.27
C GLY A 125 7.00 -8.51 -1.11
N MET A 126 5.99 -7.64 -1.25
CA MET A 126 5.34 -7.37 -2.52
C MET A 126 6.31 -6.81 -3.57
N SER A 127 7.21 -5.87 -3.21
CA SER A 127 8.19 -5.33 -4.17
C SER A 127 9.10 -6.42 -4.75
N GLN A 128 9.50 -7.39 -3.93
CA GLN A 128 10.31 -8.52 -4.36
C GLN A 128 9.53 -9.48 -5.27
N VAL A 129 8.26 -9.75 -4.94
CA VAL A 129 7.38 -10.59 -5.77
C VAL A 129 7.18 -9.96 -7.15
N PHE A 130 6.84 -8.67 -7.20
CA PHE A 130 6.65 -7.97 -8.46
C PHE A 130 7.93 -7.85 -9.26
N ALA A 131 9.10 -7.71 -8.63
CA ALA A 131 10.39 -7.71 -9.33
C ALA A 131 10.65 -9.04 -10.06
N GLN A 132 10.23 -10.18 -9.49
CA GLN A 132 10.34 -11.49 -10.14
C GLN A 132 9.31 -11.70 -11.24
N LEU A 133 8.07 -11.19 -11.06
CA LEU A 133 7.03 -11.25 -12.07
C LEU A 133 7.32 -10.33 -13.27
N TRP A 134 8.00 -9.20 -13.03
CA TRP A 134 8.14 -8.10 -13.99
C TRP A 134 8.61 -8.48 -15.40
N PRO A 135 9.60 -9.37 -15.57
CA PRO A 135 10.05 -9.81 -16.89
C PRO A 135 8.94 -10.51 -17.70
N TYR A 136 7.99 -11.16 -17.02
CA TYR A 136 6.90 -11.94 -17.62
C TYR A 136 5.56 -11.19 -17.64
N ARG A 137 5.52 -9.93 -17.17
CA ARG A 137 4.25 -9.22 -16.95
C ARG A 137 3.36 -9.15 -18.19
N GLN A 138 3.95 -9.10 -19.39
CA GLN A 138 3.23 -9.07 -20.68
C GLN A 138 2.42 -10.34 -20.93
N ASP A 139 2.90 -11.47 -20.43
CA ASP A 139 2.29 -12.79 -20.57
C ASP A 139 1.25 -13.07 -19.46
N THR A 140 1.08 -12.11 -18.55
CA THR A 140 0.19 -12.22 -17.38
C THR A 140 -0.94 -11.21 -17.49
N ARG A 141 -1.95 -11.35 -16.63
CA ARG A 141 -3.01 -10.37 -16.47
C ARG A 141 -2.49 -9.04 -15.93
N PHE A 142 -1.33 -9.00 -15.27
CA PHE A 142 -0.71 -7.77 -14.79
C PHE A 142 -0.21 -6.80 -15.87
N LYS A 143 -0.31 -7.14 -17.17
CA LYS A 143 -0.03 -6.20 -18.27
C LYS A 143 -0.82 -4.88 -18.17
N PHE A 144 -1.97 -4.86 -17.49
CA PHE A 144 -2.71 -3.62 -17.24
C PHE A 144 -1.89 -2.58 -16.46
N LEU A 145 -0.87 -3.01 -15.71
CA LEU A 145 0.03 -2.11 -14.98
C LEU A 145 0.82 -1.20 -15.92
N ASP A 146 1.07 -1.56 -17.18
CA ASP A 146 1.79 -0.69 -18.11
C ASP A 146 1.06 0.64 -18.31
N HIS A 147 -0.28 0.61 -18.37
CA HIS A 147 -1.08 1.82 -18.42
C HIS A 147 -0.88 2.68 -17.16
N HIS A 148 -0.89 2.06 -15.97
CA HIS A 148 -0.66 2.77 -14.72
C HIS A 148 0.76 3.35 -14.60
N ILE A 149 1.77 2.67 -15.13
CA ILE A 149 3.15 3.16 -15.18
C ILE A 149 3.24 4.38 -16.08
N GLU A 150 2.70 4.29 -17.30
CA GLU A 150 2.69 5.40 -18.25
C GLU A 150 2.00 6.65 -17.65
N MET A 151 0.87 6.44 -16.96
CA MET A 151 0.18 7.49 -16.24
C MET A 151 1.00 8.06 -15.08
N TYR A 152 1.66 7.21 -14.31
CA TYR A 152 2.52 7.62 -13.22
C TYR A 152 3.69 8.48 -13.73
N GLU A 153 4.32 8.09 -14.83
CA GLU A 153 5.40 8.85 -15.46
C GLU A 153 4.94 10.23 -15.94
N LYS A 154 3.72 10.36 -16.44
CA LYS A 154 3.13 11.65 -16.85
C LYS A 154 2.79 12.56 -15.66
N THR A 155 2.40 11.99 -14.53
CA THR A 155 1.96 12.74 -13.34
C THR A 155 3.11 13.06 -12.39
N LEU A 156 4.19 12.27 -12.41
CA LEU A 156 5.36 12.46 -11.56
C LEU A 156 5.97 13.87 -11.59
N PRO A 157 6.16 14.54 -12.76
CA PRO A 157 6.69 15.89 -12.80
C PRO A 157 5.73 16.95 -12.26
N LEU A 158 4.43 16.68 -12.26
CA LEU A 158 3.42 17.63 -11.80
C LEU A 158 3.48 17.86 -10.29
N GLY A 159 4.05 16.90 -9.55
CA GLY A 159 4.32 17.05 -8.12
C GLY A 159 5.43 18.04 -7.76
N GLU A 160 6.23 18.52 -8.71
CA GLU A 160 7.40 19.36 -8.42
C GLU A 160 7.03 20.66 -7.68
N GLU A 161 5.80 21.17 -7.85
CA GLU A 161 5.30 22.34 -7.12
C GLU A 161 5.21 22.14 -5.59
N TYR A 162 5.06 20.89 -5.12
CA TYR A 162 4.97 20.57 -3.69
C TYR A 162 6.32 20.24 -3.06
N ILE A 163 7.39 20.09 -3.85
CA ILE A 163 8.71 19.75 -3.32
C ILE A 163 9.20 20.79 -2.32
N PRO A 164 9.17 22.12 -2.60
CA PRO A 164 9.64 23.12 -1.65
C PRO A 164 8.93 23.05 -0.30
N ASP A 165 7.61 22.80 -0.30
CA ASP A 165 6.84 22.65 0.93
C ASP A 165 7.26 21.41 1.74
N ILE A 166 7.48 20.28 1.06
CA ILE A 166 7.93 19.04 1.71
C ILE A 166 9.36 19.20 2.26
N GLU A 167 10.25 19.88 1.53
CA GLU A 167 11.65 20.10 1.91
C GLU A 167 11.79 21.04 3.11
N ARG A 168 10.75 21.79 3.52
CA ARG A 168 10.75 22.60 4.74
C ARG A 168 11.12 21.79 5.99
N VAL A 169 10.85 20.48 6.01
CA VAL A 169 11.27 19.58 7.10
C VAL A 169 12.79 19.63 7.37
N PHE A 170 13.60 19.99 6.37
CA PHE A 170 15.06 20.13 6.51
C PHE A 170 15.51 21.45 7.14
N GLU A 171 14.62 22.41 7.38
CA GLU A 171 14.94 23.60 8.18
C GLU A 171 15.49 23.20 9.56
N LEU A 172 15.03 22.06 10.08
CA LEU A 172 15.42 21.48 11.36
C LEU A 172 16.55 20.44 11.23
N GLN A 173 16.80 19.88 10.03
CA GLN A 173 17.83 18.87 9.76
C GLN A 173 18.78 19.29 8.64
N LYS A 174 20.03 19.58 9.01
CA LYS A 174 21.06 20.00 8.05
C LYS A 174 21.82 18.85 7.37
N THR A 175 21.44 17.58 7.58
CA THR A 175 22.22 16.41 7.14
C THR A 175 21.43 15.44 6.26
N ASN A 176 22.12 14.91 5.24
CA ASN A 176 21.73 13.80 4.37
C ASN A 176 20.43 13.94 3.56
N THR A 177 20.27 15.08 2.86
CA THR A 177 19.14 15.35 1.94
C THR A 177 19.00 14.32 0.82
N ASN A 178 20.10 13.71 0.38
CA ASN A 178 20.11 12.76 -0.73
C ASN A 178 19.30 11.48 -0.43
N THR A 179 19.34 10.95 0.79
CA THR A 179 18.56 9.77 1.18
C THR A 179 17.05 10.02 1.10
N TYR A 180 16.61 11.27 1.31
CA TYR A 180 15.21 11.66 1.29
C TYR A 180 14.69 12.05 -0.09
N LYS A 181 15.57 12.48 -1.00
CA LYS A 181 15.19 13.05 -2.30
C LYS A 181 14.20 12.18 -3.08
N HIS A 182 14.40 10.86 -3.08
CA HIS A 182 13.50 9.94 -3.77
C HIS A 182 12.11 9.86 -3.11
N ALA A 183 12.07 9.74 -1.78
CA ALA A 183 10.83 9.70 -1.02
C ALA A 183 10.05 11.01 -1.16
N ILE A 184 10.75 12.15 -1.12
CA ILE A 184 10.16 13.49 -1.29
C ILE A 184 9.57 13.65 -2.69
N LYS A 185 10.32 13.35 -3.76
CA LYS A 185 9.82 13.50 -5.13
C LYS A 185 8.54 12.70 -5.36
N ARG A 186 8.50 11.45 -4.88
CA ARG A 186 7.29 10.61 -4.99
C ARG A 186 6.17 11.08 -4.08
N LEU A 187 6.48 11.57 -2.88
CA LEU A 187 5.48 12.11 -1.97
C LEU A 187 4.84 13.36 -2.57
N ALA A 188 5.62 14.22 -3.22
CA ALA A 188 5.18 15.43 -3.90
C ALA A 188 4.21 15.11 -5.05
N SER A 189 4.55 14.10 -5.85
CA SER A 189 3.64 13.57 -6.88
C SER A 189 2.35 12.99 -6.29
N LEU A 190 2.45 12.23 -5.20
CA LEU A 190 1.27 11.72 -4.49
C LEU A 190 0.39 12.88 -3.97
N THR A 191 1.00 13.93 -3.40
CA THR A 191 0.32 15.15 -2.96
C THR A 191 -0.47 15.77 -4.11
N TYR A 192 0.15 15.97 -5.27
CA TYR A 192 -0.52 16.51 -6.46
C TYR A 192 -1.79 15.72 -6.80
N VAL A 193 -1.69 14.40 -6.85
CA VAL A 193 -2.82 13.52 -7.21
C VAL A 193 -3.93 13.52 -6.14
N PHE A 194 -3.59 13.75 -4.87
CA PHE A 194 -4.57 13.91 -3.80
C PHE A 194 -5.25 15.28 -3.78
N MET A 195 -4.52 16.34 -4.14
CA MET A 195 -5.07 17.71 -4.21
C MET A 195 -5.92 17.95 -5.46
N ASN A 196 -5.77 17.13 -6.50
CA ASN A 196 -6.48 17.28 -7.77
C ASN A 196 -7.50 16.14 -7.97
N ASP A 197 -8.80 16.42 -7.79
CA ASP A 197 -9.86 15.41 -7.95
C ASP A 197 -9.97 14.83 -9.36
N SER A 198 -9.55 15.58 -10.40
CA SER A 198 -9.46 15.07 -11.77
C SER A 198 -8.46 13.89 -11.91
N GLN A 199 -7.56 13.73 -10.95
CA GLN A 199 -6.52 12.70 -10.92
C GLN A 199 -6.87 11.53 -9.99
N ARG A 200 -8.10 11.48 -9.43
CA ARG A 200 -8.49 10.51 -8.40
C ARG A 200 -8.22 9.05 -8.79
N SER A 201 -8.42 8.69 -10.07
CA SER A 201 -8.15 7.34 -10.60
C SER A 201 -6.67 6.91 -10.50
N TYR A 202 -5.75 7.83 -10.23
CA TYR A 202 -4.31 7.56 -10.13
C TYR A 202 -3.83 7.37 -8.69
N ARG A 203 -4.65 7.72 -7.68
CA ARG A 203 -4.28 7.72 -6.26
C ARG A 203 -3.74 6.38 -5.80
N SER A 204 -4.38 5.27 -6.16
CA SER A 204 -4.00 3.92 -5.72
C SER A 204 -2.62 3.48 -6.19
N PHE A 205 -2.28 3.79 -7.44
CA PHE A 205 -0.97 3.45 -7.98
C PHE A 205 0.11 4.32 -7.35
N HIS A 206 -0.10 5.63 -7.21
CA HIS A 206 0.85 6.52 -6.52
C HIS A 206 1.07 6.08 -5.06
N LEU A 207 0.00 5.68 -4.37
CA LEU A 207 0.06 5.18 -3.01
C LEU A 207 0.90 3.92 -2.85
N SER A 208 0.64 2.93 -3.69
CA SER A 208 1.37 1.67 -3.69
C SER A 208 2.82 1.91 -4.11
N SER A 209 3.04 2.70 -5.16
CA SER A 209 4.35 3.04 -5.70
C SER A 209 5.23 3.73 -4.64
N TRP A 210 4.68 4.68 -3.87
CA TRP A 210 5.44 5.38 -2.83
C TRP A 210 6.01 4.40 -1.81
N ILE A 211 5.16 3.58 -1.17
CA ILE A 211 5.57 2.69 -0.08
C ILE A 211 6.49 1.56 -0.56
N ILE A 212 6.23 0.99 -1.75
CA ILE A 212 7.03 -0.09 -2.35
C ILE A 212 8.45 0.40 -2.70
N SER A 213 8.59 1.67 -3.06
CA SER A 213 9.84 2.24 -3.56
C SER A 213 10.77 2.83 -2.51
N LEU A 214 10.37 2.81 -1.23
CA LEU A 214 11.23 3.31 -0.15
C LEU A 214 12.54 2.52 -0.11
N SER A 215 13.65 3.25 -0.10
CA SER A 215 14.97 2.64 -0.08
C SER A 215 15.22 1.91 1.25
N PRO A 216 16.15 0.93 1.30
CA PRO A 216 16.58 0.34 2.56
C PRO A 216 17.01 1.38 3.60
N GLU A 217 17.71 2.43 3.18
CA GLU A 217 18.22 3.49 4.05
C GLU A 217 17.09 4.33 4.64
N PHE A 218 16.10 4.74 3.83
CA PHE A 218 14.92 5.46 4.35
C PHE A 218 14.14 4.61 5.35
N ARG A 219 13.99 3.31 5.09
CA ARG A 219 13.32 2.40 6.03
C ARG A 219 14.08 2.28 7.34
N GLN A 220 15.40 2.15 7.28
CA GLN A 220 16.23 2.14 8.47
C GLN A 220 16.04 3.43 9.29
N LEU A 221 15.99 4.59 8.64
CA LEU A 221 15.70 5.86 9.30
C LEU A 221 14.33 5.87 10.02
N THR A 222 13.29 5.28 9.41
CA THR A 222 11.99 5.14 10.09
C THR A 222 12.02 4.17 11.26
N ASP A 223 12.85 3.12 11.19
CA ASP A 223 13.06 2.15 12.27
C ASP A 223 13.84 2.78 13.44
N ASP A 224 14.82 3.62 13.11
CA ASP A 224 15.63 4.40 14.06
C ASP A 224 14.89 5.64 14.61
N LEU A 225 13.62 5.82 14.21
CA LEU A 225 12.76 6.94 14.60
C LEU A 225 13.36 8.31 14.25
N ASP A 226 14.05 8.42 13.11
CA ASP A 226 14.53 9.70 12.59
C ASP A 226 13.33 10.65 12.39
N PRO A 227 13.33 11.84 13.02
CA PRO A 227 12.18 12.75 12.97
C PRO A 227 11.76 13.18 11.57
N CYS A 228 12.71 13.41 10.65
CA CYS A 228 12.42 13.80 9.28
C CYS A 228 11.73 12.66 8.53
N ALA A 229 12.27 11.44 8.64
CA ALA A 229 11.65 10.25 8.05
C ALA A 229 10.22 10.03 8.58
N LEU A 230 10.02 10.20 9.89
CA LEU A 230 8.70 10.09 10.52
C LEU A 230 7.72 11.17 10.05
N VAL A 231 8.16 12.42 9.85
CA VAL A 231 7.29 13.48 9.29
C VAL A 231 6.81 13.12 7.88
N LEU A 232 7.71 12.66 7.00
CA LEU A 232 7.35 12.24 5.64
C LEU A 232 6.38 11.05 5.66
N LEU A 233 6.61 10.10 6.56
CA LEU A 233 5.73 8.94 6.75
C LEU A 233 4.36 9.32 7.32
N ALA A 234 4.32 10.23 8.29
CA ALA A 234 3.07 10.74 8.86
C ALA A 234 2.26 11.50 7.79
N ARG A 235 2.92 12.30 6.95
CA ARG A 235 2.27 12.98 5.82
C ARG A 235 1.65 11.98 4.83
N TYR A 236 2.36 10.89 4.50
CA TYR A 236 1.82 9.81 3.68
C TYR A 236 0.53 9.22 4.27
N PHE A 237 0.54 8.83 5.55
CA PHE A 237 -0.64 8.28 6.21
C PHE A 237 -1.79 9.28 6.35
N TYR A 238 -1.47 10.53 6.64
CA TYR A 238 -2.47 11.60 6.71
C TYR A 238 -3.19 11.77 5.37
N MET A 239 -2.48 11.79 4.24
CA MET A 239 -3.12 11.87 2.93
C MET A 239 -4.06 10.68 2.67
N ILE A 240 -3.61 9.45 2.96
CA ILE A 240 -4.43 8.24 2.77
C ILE A 240 -5.67 8.26 3.65
N SER A 241 -5.57 8.87 4.84
CA SER A 241 -6.71 8.97 5.75
C SER A 241 -7.85 9.82 5.21
N THR A 242 -7.62 10.61 4.16
CA THR A 242 -8.67 11.37 3.47
C THR A 242 -9.43 10.54 2.43
N ASP A 243 -8.90 9.37 2.06
CA ASP A 243 -9.57 8.47 1.11
C ASP A 243 -10.77 7.77 1.76
N GLN A 244 -11.84 7.59 0.97
CA GLN A 244 -13.12 7.03 1.43
C GLN A 244 -13.19 5.50 1.31
N SER A 245 -12.12 4.85 0.85
CA SER A 245 -12.06 3.39 0.77
C SER A 245 -12.08 2.78 2.17
N TRP A 246 -12.86 1.73 2.36
CA TRP A 246 -13.07 1.10 3.66
C TRP A 246 -11.78 0.58 4.32
N PHE A 247 -10.80 0.21 3.51
CA PHE A 247 -9.49 -0.28 3.94
C PHE A 247 -8.42 0.82 4.07
N MET A 248 -8.80 2.06 3.78
CA MET A 248 -8.02 3.27 4.02
C MET A 248 -8.76 4.13 5.06
N GLY A 249 -8.74 5.46 4.93
CA GLY A 249 -9.51 6.34 5.81
C GLY A 249 -9.09 6.19 7.27
N ASN A 250 -10.03 5.75 8.11
CA ASN A 250 -9.83 5.57 9.55
C ASN A 250 -8.64 4.67 9.89
N TYR A 251 -8.37 3.62 9.11
CA TYR A 251 -7.22 2.76 9.39
C TYR A 251 -5.90 3.50 9.14
N ALA A 252 -5.79 4.23 8.03
CA ALA A 252 -4.63 5.06 7.75
C ALA A 252 -4.48 6.19 8.78
N TYR A 253 -5.58 6.75 9.28
CA TYR A 253 -5.54 7.72 10.36
C TYR A 253 -4.97 7.14 11.66
N LYS A 254 -5.31 5.90 12.01
CA LYS A 254 -4.71 5.21 13.16
C LYS A 254 -3.21 5.02 12.98
N HIS A 255 -2.76 4.64 11.79
CA HIS A 255 -1.33 4.56 11.49
C HIS A 255 -0.65 5.94 11.58
N PHE A 256 -1.31 6.99 11.08
CA PHE A 256 -0.85 8.36 11.25
C PHE A 256 -0.66 8.72 12.73
N LEU A 257 -1.64 8.46 13.60
CA LEU A 257 -1.54 8.75 15.04
C LEU A 257 -0.37 8.01 15.69
N ARG A 258 -0.19 6.72 15.39
CA ARG A 258 0.92 5.91 15.93
C ARG A 258 2.30 6.47 15.53
N VAL A 259 2.44 6.97 14.31
CA VAL A 259 3.67 7.63 13.85
C VAL A 259 3.81 9.01 14.48
N TYR A 260 2.73 9.80 14.51
CA TYR A 260 2.67 11.15 15.07
C TYR A 260 3.11 11.21 16.54
N GLU A 261 2.73 10.21 17.34
CA GLU A 261 3.16 10.09 18.73
C GLU A 261 4.69 9.97 18.90
N LYS A 262 5.40 9.47 17.87
CA LYS A 262 6.87 9.36 17.87
C LYS A 262 7.56 10.62 17.36
N ILE A 263 6.83 11.53 16.73
CA ILE A 263 7.39 12.78 16.18
C ILE A 263 7.56 13.81 17.31
N PRO A 264 8.77 14.35 17.53
CA PRO A 264 8.98 15.38 18.54
C PRO A 264 8.16 16.64 18.21
N PRO A 265 7.63 17.36 19.22
CA PRO A 265 6.67 18.43 19.01
C PRO A 265 7.06 19.50 17.98
N LEU A 266 8.34 19.87 17.96
CA LEU A 266 8.87 20.89 17.06
C LEU A 266 8.80 20.52 15.56
N TRP A 267 8.68 19.23 15.22
CA TRP A 267 8.61 18.73 13.84
C TRP A 267 7.17 18.60 13.31
N ARG A 268 6.18 18.56 14.21
CA ARG A 268 4.78 18.31 13.86
C ARG A 268 4.18 19.35 12.90
N PRO A 269 4.54 20.65 12.96
CA PRO A 269 4.05 21.63 11.99
C PRO A 269 4.39 21.31 10.52
N TYR A 270 5.43 20.51 10.26
CA TYR A 270 5.88 20.16 8.91
C TYR A 270 5.10 18.99 8.28
N ILE A 271 4.17 18.37 9.01
CA ILE A 271 3.34 17.27 8.50
C ILE A 271 2.29 17.79 7.51
N HIS A 272 1.66 18.92 7.83
CA HIS A 272 0.57 19.49 7.05
C HIS A 272 1.11 20.41 5.95
N LEU A 273 0.43 20.43 4.80
CA LEU A 273 0.71 21.41 3.75
C LEU A 273 0.46 22.79 4.33
N GLN A 274 1.37 23.74 4.09
CA GLN A 274 1.00 25.13 4.29
C GLN A 274 -0.04 25.45 3.23
N SER A 275 -1.23 25.86 3.67
CA SER A 275 -2.18 26.50 2.76
C SER A 275 -1.44 27.69 2.17
N SER A 276 -1.25 27.68 0.85
CA SER A 276 -0.92 28.89 0.12
C SER A 276 -2.06 29.87 0.43
N GLU A 277 -1.78 30.85 1.29
CA GLU A 277 -2.67 32.00 1.45
C GLU A 277 -2.75 32.68 0.07
N SER A 278 -3.83 32.39 -0.65
CA SER A 278 -4.25 33.06 -1.88
C SER A 278 -5.32 34.08 -1.56
#